data_AF-A0A2V5LDW5-F1
#
_entry.id   AF-A0A2V5LDW5-F1
#
_cell.length_a   1.000
_cell.length_b   1.000
_cell.length_c   1.000
_cell.angle_alpha   90.00
_cell.angle_beta   90.00
_cell.angle_gamma   90.00
#
_symmetry.space_group_name_H-M   'P 1'
#
loop_
_entity.id
_entity.type
_entity.pdbx_description
1 polymer ?
#
loop_
_entity_poly.entity_id
_entity_poly.type
_entity_poly.pdbx_seq_one_letter_code
_entity_poly.pdbx_strand_id
1 'polypeptide(L)' 'MGLLRRVASLLASVKRYFKGVLGEDSYEKYLDHHQSTGCATPPMTVREFWRDKMDRQDASPEGRCC' A
#
# COMPACT_ATOMS: atom_id res chain seq x y z
N MET A 1 29.72 14.98 -9.13
CA MET A 1 28.47 15.12 -8.33
C MET A 1 27.15 15.11 -9.13
N GLY A 2 27.14 14.82 -10.45
CA GLY A 2 25.90 14.76 -11.24
C GLY A 2 25.29 13.37 -11.41
N LEU A 3 26.13 12.32 -11.47
CA LEU A 3 25.68 10.95 -11.71
C LEU A 3 24.90 10.37 -10.52
N LEU A 4 25.38 10.62 -9.29
CA LEU A 4 24.71 10.19 -8.06
C LEU A 4 23.30 10.76 -7.92
N ARG A 5 23.09 12.03 -8.32
CA ARG A 5 21.77 12.66 -8.32
C ARG A 5 20.82 12.01 -9.33
N ARG A 6 21.31 11.63 -10.51
CA ARG A 6 20.53 10.93 -11.54
C ARG A 6 20.17 9.50 -11.12
N VAL A 7 21.12 8.80 -10.48
CA VAL A 7 20.87 7.48 -9.90
C VAL A 7 19.84 7.57 -8.78
N ALA A 8 19.93 8.57 -7.90
CA ALA A 8 18.95 8.78 -6.83
C ALA A 8 17.54 9.06 -7.36
N SER A 9 17.39 9.88 -8.41
CA SER A 9 16.08 10.16 -9.00
C SER A 9 15.51 8.96 -9.77
N LEU A 10 16.35 8.15 -10.42
CA LEU A 10 15.92 6.89 -11.04
C LEU A 10 15.46 5.88 -9.97
N LEU A 11 16.21 5.71 -8.90
CA LEU A 11 15.83 4.83 -7.78
C LEU A 11 14.53 5.29 -7.11
N ALA A 12 14.33 6.61 -6.94
CA ALA A 12 13.08 7.15 -6.42
C ALA A 12 11.89 6.87 -7.36
N SER A 13 12.11 6.96 -8.66
CA SER A 13 11.08 6.67 -9.69
C SER A 13 10.74 5.19 -9.73
N VAL A 14 11.74 4.32 -9.68
CA VAL A 14 11.58 2.87 -9.57
C VAL A 14 10.86 2.52 -8.28
N LYS A 15 11.25 3.10 -7.13
CA LYS A 15 10.53 2.90 -5.86
C LYS A 15 9.07 3.30 -5.96
N ARG A 16 8.74 4.45 -6.59
CA ARG A 16 7.34 4.89 -6.81
C ARG A 16 6.58 3.94 -7.72
N TYR A 17 7.22 3.41 -8.76
CA TYR A 17 6.64 2.42 -9.67
C TYR A 17 6.37 1.09 -8.96
N PHE A 18 7.37 0.53 -8.27
CA PHE A 18 7.24 -0.70 -7.49
C PHE A 18 6.22 -0.56 -6.37
N LYS A 19 6.14 0.61 -5.73
CA LYS A 19 5.11 0.92 -4.74
C LYS A 19 3.69 0.87 -5.32
N GLY A 20 3.51 1.38 -6.54
CA GLY A 20 2.24 1.29 -7.27
C GLY A 20 1.90 -0.12 -7.77
N VAL A 21 2.90 -0.89 -8.21
CA VAL A 21 2.73 -2.22 -8.84
C VAL A 21 2.66 -3.37 -7.83
N LEU A 22 3.48 -3.39 -6.78
CA LEU A 22 3.48 -4.46 -5.77
C LEU A 22 2.40 -4.28 -4.70
N GLY A 23 1.63 -3.20 -4.75
CA GLY A 23 0.59 -2.94 -3.76
C GLY A 23 1.13 -2.57 -2.37
N GLU A 24 2.40 -2.17 -2.25
CA GLU A 24 2.94 -1.53 -1.03
C GLU A 24 2.20 -0.21 -0.72
N ASP A 25 1.65 0.44 -1.75
CA ASP A 25 0.79 1.63 -1.64
C ASP A 25 -0.61 1.36 -1.06
N SER A 26 -0.96 0.11 -0.77
CA SER A 26 -2.31 -0.24 -0.26
C SER A 26 -2.66 0.52 1.02
N TYR A 27 -1.66 0.72 1.90
CA TYR A 27 -1.86 1.47 3.14
C TYR A 27 -2.01 2.97 2.91
N GLU A 28 -1.29 3.54 1.95
CA GLU A 28 -1.45 4.96 1.58
C GLU A 28 -2.79 5.25 0.91
N LYS A 29 -3.25 4.37 0.03
CA LYS A 29 -4.62 4.43 -0.51
C LYS A 29 -5.68 4.32 0.59
N TYR A 30 -5.45 3.49 1.60
CA TYR A 30 -6.33 3.41 2.76
C TYR A 30 -6.36 4.73 3.55
N LEU A 31 -5.20 5.36 3.78
CA LEU A 31 -5.12 6.64 4.48
C LEU A 31 -5.75 7.78 3.68
N ASP A 32 -5.51 7.86 2.37
CA ASP A 32 -6.13 8.83 1.47
C ASP A 32 -7.65 8.67 1.45
N HIS A 33 -8.13 7.41 1.32
CA HIS A 33 -9.54 7.10 1.44
C HIS A 33 -10.07 7.56 2.79
N HIS A 34 -9.47 7.11 3.90
CA HIS A 34 -9.89 7.46 5.26
C HIS A 34 -9.94 8.98 5.50
N GLN A 35 -8.97 9.73 4.96
CA GLN A 35 -8.94 11.18 5.02
C GLN A 35 -10.08 11.80 4.17
N SER A 36 -10.32 11.27 2.97
CA SER A 36 -11.40 11.73 2.08
C SER A 36 -12.80 11.42 2.63
N THR A 37 -12.99 10.28 3.30
CA THR A 37 -14.27 9.89 3.91
C THR A 37 -14.54 10.67 5.20
N GLY A 38 -13.55 11.38 5.74
CA GLY A 38 -13.70 12.18 6.96
C GLY A 38 -14.08 11.35 8.19
N CYS A 39 -13.67 10.09 8.24
CA CYS A 39 -14.01 9.20 9.35
C CYS A 39 -13.43 9.75 10.67
N ALA A 40 -14.29 9.92 11.68
CA ALA A 40 -13.89 10.40 13.00
C ALA A 40 -13.07 9.36 13.80
N THR A 41 -13.07 8.11 13.34
CA THR A 41 -12.29 7.01 13.90
C THR A 41 -10.81 7.20 13.55
N PRO A 42 -9.85 6.91 14.45
CA PRO A 42 -8.45 6.92 14.07
C PRO A 42 -8.16 5.85 12.99
N PRO A 43 -7.30 6.15 11.99
CA PRO A 43 -6.92 5.16 10.99
C PRO A 43 -6.19 3.99 11.66
N MET A 44 -6.44 2.77 11.16
CA MET A 44 -5.76 1.57 11.61
C MET A 44 -4.25 1.69 11.40
N THR A 45 -3.45 1.07 12.26
CA THR A 45 -2.01 1.03 12.07
C THR A 45 -1.64 0.16 10.86
N VAL A 46 -0.47 0.38 10.28
CA VAL A 46 0.04 -0.41 9.14
C VAL A 46 -0.01 -1.92 9.40
N ARG A 47 0.31 -2.35 10.62
CA ARG A 47 0.28 -3.77 11.02
C ARG A 47 -1.14 -4.33 11.02
N GLU A 48 -2.09 -3.57 11.57
CA GLU A 48 -3.50 -3.98 11.61
C GLU A 48 -4.10 -4.03 10.21
N PHE A 49 -3.77 -3.06 9.35
CA PHE A 49 -4.18 -3.06 7.96
C PHE A 49 -3.71 -4.32 7.22
N TRP A 50 -2.42 -4.69 7.34
CA TRP A 50 -1.91 -5.90 6.70
C TRP A 50 -2.49 -7.18 7.28
N ARG A 51 -2.76 -7.20 8.60
CA ARG A 51 -3.42 -8.34 9.25
C ARG A 51 -4.85 -8.53 8.73
N ASP A 52 -5.67 -7.47 8.73
CA ASP A 52 -7.04 -7.50 8.20
C ASP A 52 -7.07 -7.84 6.71
N LYS A 53 -6.13 -7.32 5.91
CA LYS A 53 -6.00 -7.66 4.50
C LYS A 53 -5.65 -9.14 4.26
N MET A 54 -4.80 -9.74 5.09
CA MET A 54 -4.51 -11.17 5.01
C MET A 54 -5.67 -12.01 5.53
N ASP A 55 -6.30 -11.60 6.62
CA ASP A 55 -7.49 -12.26 7.19
C ASP A 55 -8.63 -12.33 6.18
N ARG A 56 -8.93 -11.23 5.47
CA ARG A 56 -9.92 -11.24 4.37
C ARG A 56 -9.53 -12.16 3.21
N GLN A 57 -8.24 -12.25 2.88
CA GLN A 57 -7.75 -13.16 1.83
C GLN A 57 -7.80 -14.63 2.26
N ASP A 58 -7.65 -14.90 3.56
CA ASP A 58 -7.75 -16.24 4.14
C ASP A 58 -9.21 -16.67 4.31
N ALA A 59 -10.05 -15.77 4.82
CA ALA A 59 -11.47 -15.97 5.09
C ALA A 59 -12.35 -15.98 3.82
N SER A 60 -11.87 -15.42 2.71
CA SER A 60 -12.51 -15.49 1.39
C SER A 60 -11.68 -16.37 0.44
N PRO A 61 -11.65 -17.71 0.65
CA PRO A 61 -10.99 -18.65 -0.27
C PRO A 61 -11.78 -18.85 -1.56
N GLU A 62 -12.76 -17.99 -1.89
CA GLU A 62 -13.71 -18.09 -3.00
C GLU A 62 -13.10 -18.09 -4.42
N GLY A 63 -11.77 -18.08 -4.54
CA GLY A 63 -11.03 -18.47 -5.75
C GLY A 63 -10.46 -19.90 -5.76
N ARG A 64 -10.78 -20.73 -4.75
CA ARG A 64 -10.25 -22.10 -4.55
C ARG A 64 -11.34 -23.12 -4.23
N CYS A 65 -12.50 -23.01 -4.87
CA CYS A 65 -13.32 -24.18 -5.18
C CYS A 65 -14.34 -23.76 -6.24
N CYS A 66 -13.98 -23.98 -7.50
CA CYS A 66 -14.81 -24.33 -8.65
C CYS A 66 -13.91 -24.32 -9.89
#